data_AF-A0ABC9ZKV5-F1
#
_entry.id   AF-A0ABC9ZKV5-F1
#
_cell.length_a   1.000
_cell.length_b   1.000
_cell.length_c   1.000
_cell.angle_alpha   90.00
_cell.angle_beta   90.00
_cell.angle_gamma   90.00
#
_symmetry.space_group_name_H-M   'P 1'
#
loop_
_entity.id
_entity.type
_entity.pdbx_description
1 polymer ?
#
loop_
_entity_poly.entity_id
_entity_poly.type
_entity_poly.pdbx_seq_one_letter_code
_entity_poly.pdbx_strand_id
1 'polypeptide(L)'
;MPESDIVTDINGKVGSAMASLVVRNLDDAIKEALVARAQENGRSMEAEVRAILIDVVQPKNIGIALYEASRDAAVELETPPRDDEARAVLFK
;
A
#
# COMPACT_ATOMS: atom_id res chain seq x y z
N MET A 1 19.72 9.32 -17.67
CA MET A 1 19.47 9.50 -16.22
C MET A 1 18.54 10.70 -16.10
N PRO A 2 17.32 10.57 -15.58
CA PRO A 2 16.50 11.75 -15.31
C PRO A 2 17.00 12.40 -14.02
N GLU A 3 17.25 13.71 -14.10
CA GLU A 3 17.62 14.57 -12.98
C GLU A 3 16.49 14.61 -11.95
N SER A 4 16.80 14.30 -10.69
CA SER A 4 15.89 14.53 -9.57
C SER A 4 16.02 16.00 -9.15
N ASP A 5 15.01 16.80 -9.44
CA ASP A 5 14.87 18.15 -8.89
C ASP A 5 14.73 18.06 -7.36
N ILE A 6 15.80 18.41 -6.65
CA ILE A 6 15.80 18.55 -5.19
C ILE A 6 15.17 19.91 -4.88
N VAL A 7 13.88 19.90 -4.51
CA VAL A 7 13.22 21.08 -3.94
C VAL A 7 13.48 21.10 -2.44
N THR A 8 14.34 22.02 -2.00
CA THR A 8 14.62 22.27 -0.58
C THR A 8 13.63 23.31 -0.05
N ASP A 9 12.97 23.04 1.10
CA ASP A 9 12.14 24.06 1.75
C ASP A 9 12.98 25.21 2.33
N ILE A 10 12.33 26.32 2.68
CA ILE A 10 12.98 27.53 3.22
C ILE A 10 13.72 27.32 4.56
N ASN A 11 13.58 26.14 5.18
CA ASN A 11 14.18 25.77 6.46
C ASN A 11 15.26 24.67 6.32
N GLY A 12 15.66 24.32 5.09
CA GLY A 12 16.78 23.39 4.86
C GLY A 12 16.50 21.95 5.30
N LYS A 13 15.24 21.56 5.53
CA LYS A 13 14.89 20.15 5.75
C LYS A 13 14.78 19.46 4.40
N VAL A 14 15.57 18.39 4.19
CA VAL A 14 15.28 17.37 3.18
C VAL A 14 14.07 16.57 3.67
N GLY A 15 12.90 17.21 3.66
CA GLY A 15 11.64 16.49 3.71
C GLY A 15 11.44 15.85 2.35
N SER A 16 11.17 14.54 2.33
CA SER A 16 10.70 13.83 1.13
C SER A 16 9.80 14.75 0.31
N ALA A 17 10.26 15.18 -0.88
CA ALA A 17 9.38 15.85 -1.83
C ALA A 17 8.15 14.95 -1.99
N MET A 18 6.95 15.47 -1.71
CA MET A 18 5.73 14.68 -1.81
C MET A 18 5.59 14.22 -3.27
N ALA A 19 5.64 12.90 -3.49
CA ALA A 19 5.48 12.34 -4.82
C ALA A 19 4.13 12.80 -5.41
N SER A 20 4.16 13.41 -6.60
CA SER A 20 2.99 13.92 -7.29
C SER A 20 2.74 13.13 -8.59
N LEU A 21 1.46 12.93 -8.91
CA LEU A 21 1.01 12.26 -10.13
C LEU A 21 -0.03 13.13 -10.82
N VAL A 22 0.17 13.40 -12.12
CA VAL A 22 -0.80 14.14 -12.96
C VAL A 22 -1.40 13.17 -13.97
N VAL A 23 -2.72 12.98 -13.89
CA VAL A 23 -3.50 12.21 -14.87
C VAL A 23 -4.04 13.18 -15.91
N ARG A 24 -3.56 13.07 -17.16
CA ARG A 24 -4.01 13.90 -18.29
C ARG A 24 -5.14 13.21 -19.04
N ASN A 25 -5.99 13.99 -19.70
CA ASN A 25 -7.14 13.51 -20.49
C ASN A 25 -8.08 12.59 -19.69
N LEU A 26 -8.34 12.93 -18.42
CA LEU A 26 -9.33 12.24 -17.62
C LEU A 26 -10.73 12.63 -18.11
N ASP A 27 -11.55 11.64 -18.44
CA ASP A 27 -12.94 11.84 -18.81
C ASP A 27 -13.70 12.56 -17.67
N ASP A 28 -14.48 13.59 -18.02
CA ASP A 28 -15.24 14.38 -17.06
C ASP A 28 -16.22 13.51 -16.26
N ALA A 29 -16.80 12.47 -16.87
CA ALA A 29 -17.68 11.53 -16.17
C ALA A 29 -16.93 10.77 -15.06
N ILE A 30 -15.66 10.41 -15.29
CA ILE A 30 -14.83 9.75 -14.27
C ILE A 30 -14.46 10.72 -13.15
N LYS A 31 -14.16 11.97 -13.50
CA LYS A 31 -13.91 13.02 -12.51
C LYS A 31 -15.13 13.24 -11.61
N GLU A 32 -16.32 13.33 -12.18
CA GLU A 32 -17.58 13.46 -11.42
C GLU A 32 -17.83 12.27 -10.51
N ALA A 33 -17.64 11.05 -11.00
CA ALA A 33 -17.74 9.83 -10.19
C ALA A 33 -16.75 9.84 -9.00
N LEU A 34 -15.52 10.34 -9.21
CA LEU A 34 -14.53 10.50 -8.14
C LEU A 34 -14.96 11.55 -7.11
N VAL A 35 -15.57 12.67 -7.53
CA VAL A 35 -16.11 13.67 -6.58
C VAL A 35 -17.20 13.03 -5.72
N ALA A 36 -18.17 12.36 -6.34
CA ALA A 36 -19.30 11.75 -5.64
C ALA A 36 -18.79 10.72 -4.61
N ARG A 37 -17.90 9.81 -5.03
CA ARG A 37 -17.31 8.81 -4.13
C ARG A 37 -16.51 9.43 -2.98
N ALA A 38 -15.76 10.50 -3.24
CA ALA A 38 -15.02 11.20 -2.19
C ALA A 38 -15.95 11.83 -1.14
N GLN A 39 -17.08 12.41 -1.58
CA GLN A 39 -18.11 12.94 -0.70
C GLN A 39 -18.77 11.85 0.15
N GLU A 40 -19.13 10.72 -0.47
CA GLU A 40 -19.68 9.54 0.23
C GLU A 40 -18.73 9.02 1.32
N ASN A 41 -17.43 9.03 1.05
CA ASN A 41 -16.40 8.61 2.00
C ASN A 41 -15.94 9.72 2.96
N GLY A 42 -16.52 10.93 2.87
CA GLY A 42 -16.21 12.06 3.76
C GLY A 42 -14.76 12.58 3.65
N ARG A 43 -14.13 12.47 2.48
CA ARG A 43 -12.73 12.89 2.25
C ARG A 43 -12.57 13.75 0.99
N SER A 44 -11.41 14.39 0.85
CA SER A 44 -11.10 15.14 -0.37
C SER A 44 -10.92 14.21 -1.57
N MET A 45 -11.12 14.74 -2.78
CA MET A 45 -10.87 13.98 -4.01
C MET A 45 -9.44 13.44 -4.09
N GLU A 46 -8.44 14.22 -3.66
CA GLU A 46 -7.05 13.77 -3.61
C GLU A 46 -6.88 12.57 -2.66
N ALA A 47 -7.48 12.64 -1.47
CA ALA A 47 -7.44 11.54 -0.50
C ALA A 47 -8.15 10.29 -1.04
N GLU A 48 -9.25 10.46 -1.78
CA GLU A 48 -9.94 9.37 -2.46
C GLU A 48 -9.06 8.70 -3.51
N VAL A 49 -8.48 9.47 -4.44
CA VAL A 49 -7.59 8.95 -5.48
C VAL A 49 -6.38 8.24 -4.87
N ARG A 50 -5.77 8.85 -3.85
CA ARG A 50 -4.65 8.24 -3.12
C ARG A 50 -5.05 6.90 -2.51
N ALA A 51 -6.20 6.82 -1.86
CA ALA A 51 -6.65 5.59 -1.24
C ALA A 51 -6.97 4.49 -2.27
N ILE A 52 -7.56 4.85 -3.40
CA ILE A 52 -7.78 3.90 -4.52
C ILE A 52 -6.46 3.33 -5.01
N LEU A 53 -5.46 4.20 -5.23
CA LEU A 53 -4.14 3.76 -5.68
C LEU A 53 -3.46 2.86 -4.65
N ILE A 54 -3.54 3.20 -3.35
CA ILE A 54 -3.01 2.35 -2.28
C ILE A 54 -3.67 0.97 -2.30
N ASP A 55 -5.00 0.92 -2.35
CA ASP A 55 -5.77 -0.32 -2.32
C ASP A 55 -5.47 -1.23 -3.51
N VAL A 56 -5.32 -0.66 -4.71
CA VAL A 56 -5.08 -1.42 -5.94
C VAL A 56 -3.62 -1.86 -6.08
N VAL A 57 -2.67 -1.00 -5.68
CA VAL A 57 -1.22 -1.24 -5.92
C VAL A 57 -0.56 -2.00 -4.78
N GLN A 58 -1.00 -1.81 -3.53
CA GLN A 58 -0.37 -2.49 -2.41
C GLN A 58 -0.63 -4.01 -2.48
N PRO A 59 0.41 -4.85 -2.44
CA PRO A 59 0.22 -6.28 -2.38
C PRO A 59 -0.56 -6.62 -1.10
N LYS A 60 -1.63 -7.39 -1.25
CA LYS A 60 -2.37 -7.90 -0.09
C LYS A 60 -1.41 -8.69 0.78
N ASN A 61 -1.21 -8.24 2.02
CA ASN A 61 -0.36 -8.95 2.96
C ASN A 61 -1.05 -10.26 3.32
N ILE A 62 -0.55 -11.37 2.75
CA ILE A 62 -1.12 -12.70 2.93
C ILE A 62 -1.17 -13.08 4.41
N GLY A 63 -0.18 -12.67 5.22
CA GLY A 63 -0.17 -12.90 6.66
C GLY A 63 -1.33 -12.21 7.37
N ILE A 64 -1.60 -10.95 7.03
CA ILE A 64 -2.77 -10.22 7.55
C ILE A 64 -4.05 -10.90 7.07
N ALA A 65 -4.20 -11.15 5.76
CA ALA A 65 -5.40 -11.77 5.20
C ALA A 65 -5.71 -13.14 5.84
N LEU A 66 -4.68 -13.96 6.05
CA LEU A 66 -4.80 -15.24 6.74
C LEU A 66 -5.24 -15.05 8.19
N TYR A 67 -4.62 -14.12 8.93
CA TYR A 67 -5.00 -13.79 10.30
C TYR A 67 -6.45 -13.29 10.39
N GLU A 68 -6.89 -12.41 9.48
CA GLU A 68 -8.28 -11.94 9.47
C GLU A 68 -9.27 -13.08 9.22
N ALA A 69 -8.96 -13.98 8.27
CA ALA A 69 -9.80 -15.11 7.94
C ALA A 69 -9.83 -16.19 9.04
N SER A 70 -8.78 -16.30 9.86
CA SER A 70 -8.65 -17.36 10.87
C SER A 70 -8.86 -16.90 12.31
N ARG A 71 -8.98 -15.59 12.58
CA ARG A 71 -9.02 -15.06 13.97
C ARG A 71 -10.10 -15.69 14.85
N ASP A 72 -11.27 -15.95 14.29
CA ASP A 72 -12.40 -16.54 15.03
C ASP A 72 -12.31 -18.07 15.12
N ALA A 73 -11.37 -18.66 14.39
CA ALA A 73 -11.05 -20.09 14.39
C ALA A 73 -9.68 -20.37 15.04
N ALA A 74 -9.25 -19.50 15.96
CA ALA A 74 -8.00 -19.67 16.68
C ALA A 74 -7.99 -21.02 17.42
N VAL A 75 -7.03 -21.87 17.07
CA VAL A 75 -6.82 -23.18 17.66
C VAL A 75 -5.35 -23.35 18.00
N GLU A 76 -5.07 -24.07 19.08
CA GLU A 76 -3.72 -24.56 19.35
C GLU A 76 -3.42 -25.64 18.32
N LEU A 77 -2.38 -25.43 17.51
CA LEU A 77 -1.95 -26.41 16.52
C LEU A 77 -0.90 -27.31 17.16
N GLU A 78 -1.13 -28.62 17.08
CA GLU A 78 -0.10 -29.59 17.46
C GLU A 78 1.13 -29.36 16.56
N THR A 79 2.26 -29.03 17.19
CA THR A 79 3.51 -28.86 16.45
C THR A 79 4.03 -30.24 16.10
N PRO A 80 4.16 -30.59 14.80
CA PRO A 80 4.68 -31.90 14.42
C PRO A 80 6.13 -32.06 14.89
N PRO A 81 6.57 -33.29 15.23
CA PRO A 81 7.97 -33.56 15.55
C PRO A 81 8.85 -33.20 14.36
N ARG A 82 10.05 -32.69 14.63
CA ARG A 82 11.06 -32.40 13.59
C ARG A 82 11.98 -33.60 13.43
N ASP A 83 11.48 -34.65 12.78
CA ASP A 83 12.20 -35.90 12.50
C ASP A 83 12.99 -35.88 11.19
N ASP A 84 12.77 -34.87 10.34
CA ASP A 84 13.52 -34.65 9.11
C ASP A 84 15.01 -34.34 9.35
N GLU A 85 15.88 -34.80 8.44
CA GLU A 85 17.29 -34.40 8.44
C GLU A 85 17.45 -32.88 8.25
N ALA A 86 18.16 -32.23 9.16
CA ALA A 86 18.45 -30.80 9.07
C ALA A 86 19.26 -30.50 7.81
N ARG A 87 18.72 -29.65 6.94
CA ARG A 87 19.43 -29.24 5.73
C ARG A 87 20.48 -28.18 6.05
N ALA A 88 21.74 -28.47 5.73
CA ALA A 88 22.80 -27.48 5.83
C ALA A 88 22.56 -26.32 4.83
N VAL A 89 22.61 -25.08 5.33
CA VAL A 89 22.57 -23.87 4.49
C VAL A 89 24.00 -23.38 4.31
N LEU A 90 24.43 -23.25 3.06
CA LEU A 90 25.69 -22.57 2.73
C LEU A 90 25.44 -21.07 2.76
N PHE A 91 25.87 -20.42 3.84
CA PHE A 91 25.99 -18.97 3.87
C PHE A 91 27.20 -18.58 3.00
N LYS A 92 26.98 -17.71 2.01
CA LYS A 92 28.01 -17.09 1.17
C LYS A 92 28.24 -15.66 1.61
#